data_AF-A0A519JS64-F1
#
_entry.id   AF-A0A519JS64-F1
#
_cell.length_a   1.000
_cell.length_b   1.000
_cell.length_c   1.000
_cell.angle_alpha   90.00
_cell.angle_beta   90.00
_cell.angle_gamma   90.00
#
_symmetry.space_group_name_H-M   'P 1'
#
loop_
_entity.id
_entity.type
_entity.pdbx_description
1 polymer ?
#
loop_
_entity_poly.entity_id
_entity_poly.type
_entity_poly.pdbx_seq_one_letter_code
_entity_poly.pdbx_strand_id
1 'polypeptide(L)'
;MEEEEKKSLNFIEQIIEDDLANGLDAGKLRFRFPPEPNGYLHIGHTKAICINFGLGQKYNAPVNLRFDDTNPAKEEQEFVDSIKADINWLGFKYDQELYTSDYFEQLYNWAVELIKQGKAYVDEQSSEDITAQRKTPFEDGVESPFRNRPVEESLALFEKMKNGEFDKGAMSLRAKIDMASPNMNMRDPVMYRILKEPHHRTGEKWKIYPMYDWAHGESDYIEQISHSLCSLEFENHRPLYEWYLDQVYDNESVAPKQREFARMNVSYMVTSKRKLQRLVKENITTGWDDPR
;
A
#
# COMPACT_ATOMS: atom_id res chain seq x y z
N MET A 1 -43.25 -20.02 4.62
CA MET A 1 -42.03 -19.93 3.81
C MET A 1 -41.88 -18.46 3.51
N GLU A 2 -41.04 -17.76 4.28
CA GLU A 2 -40.66 -16.39 3.91
C GLU A 2 -39.88 -16.51 2.60
N GLU A 3 -40.32 -15.79 1.58
CA GLU A 3 -39.51 -15.58 0.37
C GLU A 3 -38.24 -14.86 0.81
N GLU A 4 -37.09 -15.54 0.75
CA GLU A 4 -35.80 -14.87 0.87
C GLU A 4 -35.72 -13.83 -0.25
N GLU A 5 -35.88 -12.54 0.09
CA GLU A 5 -35.55 -11.46 -0.82
C GLU A 5 -34.10 -11.65 -1.28
N LYS A 6 -33.92 -12.05 -2.54
CA LYS A 6 -32.59 -12.10 -3.16
C LYS A 6 -32.03 -10.67 -3.21
N LYS A 7 -31.25 -10.34 -2.18
CA LYS A 7 -30.53 -9.08 -2.10
C LYS A 7 -29.64 -8.95 -3.32
N SER A 8 -29.75 -7.83 -4.03
CA SER A 8 -28.93 -7.57 -5.21
C SER A 8 -27.46 -7.53 -4.83
N LEU A 9 -26.61 -8.08 -5.70
CA LEU A 9 -25.17 -8.04 -5.56
C LEU A 9 -24.68 -6.58 -5.61
N ASN A 10 -23.75 -6.23 -4.73
CA ASN A 10 -23.00 -4.99 -4.86
C ASN A 10 -21.97 -5.08 -6.00
N PHE A 11 -21.40 -3.96 -6.41
CA PHE A 11 -20.49 -3.92 -7.58
C PHE A 11 -19.21 -4.76 -7.40
N ILE A 12 -18.69 -4.90 -6.17
CA ILE A 12 -17.50 -5.74 -5.91
C ILE A 12 -17.87 -7.21 -6.07
N GLU A 13 -19.03 -7.61 -5.55
CA GLU A 13 -19.53 -8.97 -5.73
C GLU A 13 -19.79 -9.27 -7.21
N GLN A 14 -20.35 -8.34 -7.97
CA GLN A 14 -20.53 -8.50 -9.42
C GLN A 14 -19.20 -8.73 -10.14
N ILE A 15 -18.16 -7.95 -9.81
CA ILE A 15 -16.81 -8.13 -10.37
C ILE A 15 -16.25 -9.52 -10.04
N ILE A 16 -16.42 -9.99 -8.79
CA ILE A 16 -15.96 -11.32 -8.37
C ILE A 16 -16.71 -12.41 -9.15
N GLU A 17 -18.05 -12.32 -9.25
CA GLU A 17 -18.84 -13.30 -10.02
C GLU A 17 -18.45 -13.31 -11.50
N ASP A 18 -18.22 -12.13 -12.09
CA ASP A 18 -17.79 -12.01 -13.48
C ASP A 18 -16.40 -12.62 -13.68
N ASP A 19 -15.46 -12.42 -12.75
CA ASP A 19 -14.12 -13.01 -12.83
C ASP A 19 -14.16 -14.54 -12.70
N LEU A 20 -14.98 -15.07 -11.77
CA LEU A 20 -15.21 -16.51 -11.63
C LEU A 20 -15.84 -17.10 -12.91
N ALA A 21 -16.84 -16.41 -13.49
CA ALA A 21 -17.46 -16.84 -14.74
C ALA A 21 -16.49 -16.80 -15.93
N ASN A 22 -15.51 -15.89 -15.91
CA ASN A 22 -14.48 -15.74 -16.93
C ASN A 22 -13.23 -16.62 -16.69
N GLY A 23 -13.30 -17.56 -15.74
CA GLY A 23 -12.28 -18.61 -15.57
C GLY A 23 -11.31 -18.40 -14.43
N LEU A 24 -11.52 -17.42 -13.54
CA LEU A 24 -10.82 -17.38 -12.26
C LEU A 24 -11.24 -18.59 -11.42
N ASP A 25 -10.28 -19.40 -10.99
CA ASP A 25 -10.54 -20.50 -10.06
C ASP A 25 -10.99 -19.94 -8.69
N ALA A 26 -12.13 -20.40 -8.18
CA ALA A 26 -12.63 -20.01 -6.87
C ALA A 26 -11.64 -20.32 -5.74
N GLY A 27 -10.81 -21.36 -5.89
CA GLY A 27 -9.75 -21.69 -4.93
C GLY A 27 -8.62 -20.65 -4.87
N LYS A 28 -8.55 -19.75 -5.85
CA LYS A 28 -7.60 -18.64 -5.92
C LYS A 28 -8.15 -17.33 -5.33
N LEU A 29 -9.41 -17.29 -4.89
CA LEU A 29 -9.93 -16.12 -4.20
C LEU A 29 -9.19 -15.92 -2.87
N ARG A 30 -8.69 -14.71 -2.68
CA ARG A 30 -8.04 -14.26 -1.45
C ARG A 30 -8.17 -12.75 -1.32
N PHE A 31 -8.40 -12.29 -0.10
CA PHE A 31 -8.53 -10.89 0.27
C PHE A 31 -7.53 -10.51 1.37
N ARG A 32 -7.42 -9.22 1.67
CA ARG A 32 -6.61 -8.75 2.82
C ARG A 32 -7.17 -7.48 3.43
N PHE A 33 -6.98 -7.33 4.73
CA PHE A 33 -7.09 -6.06 5.44
C PHE A 33 -5.67 -5.56 5.77
N PRO A 34 -5.18 -4.48 5.11
CA PRO A 34 -3.80 -4.03 5.25
C PRO A 34 -3.64 -2.71 6.05
N PRO A 35 -3.92 -2.64 7.36
CA PRO A 35 -3.75 -1.39 8.12
C PRO A 35 -2.28 -1.04 8.35
N GLU A 36 -1.97 0.26 8.37
CA GLU A 36 -0.69 0.76 8.89
C GLU A 36 -0.71 0.70 10.43
N PRO A 37 0.30 0.10 11.10
CA PRO A 37 0.34 -0.03 12.56
C PRO A 37 0.82 1.25 13.24
N ASN A 38 0.19 2.38 12.94
CA ASN A 38 0.59 3.69 13.46
C ASN A 38 -0.51 4.40 14.26
N GLY A 39 -1.68 3.79 14.42
CA GLY A 39 -2.79 4.35 15.17
C GLY A 39 -3.88 3.32 15.42
N TYR A 40 -4.74 3.63 16.38
CA TYR A 40 -5.93 2.85 16.69
C TYR A 40 -6.92 2.82 15.51
N LEU A 41 -7.63 1.69 15.36
CA LEU A 41 -8.75 1.63 14.44
C LEU A 41 -9.88 2.55 14.91
N HIS A 42 -10.80 2.83 14.00
CA HIS A 42 -11.94 3.70 14.24
C HIS A 42 -13.09 3.22 13.36
N ILE A 43 -14.29 3.77 13.55
CA ILE A 43 -15.48 3.33 12.82
C ILE A 43 -15.29 3.27 11.30
N GLY A 44 -14.53 4.19 10.68
CA GLY A 44 -14.24 4.15 9.24
C GLY A 44 -13.56 2.85 8.77
N HIS A 45 -12.75 2.21 9.61
CA HIS A 45 -12.06 0.95 9.31
C HIS A 45 -13.02 -0.25 9.32
N THR A 46 -14.12 -0.19 10.09
CA THR A 46 -15.07 -1.31 10.16
C THR A 46 -15.70 -1.59 8.80
N LYS A 47 -15.90 -0.57 7.96
CA LYS A 47 -16.35 -0.77 6.57
C LYS A 47 -15.36 -1.62 5.77
N ALA A 48 -14.08 -1.30 5.83
CA ALA A 48 -13.03 -2.03 5.11
C ALA A 48 -12.88 -3.47 5.64
N ILE A 49 -12.97 -3.65 6.97
CA ILE A 49 -12.96 -4.95 7.63
C ILE A 49 -14.16 -5.78 7.16
N CYS A 50 -15.38 -5.27 7.32
CA CYS A 50 -16.60 -5.97 6.94
C CYS A 50 -16.65 -6.31 5.45
N ILE A 51 -16.10 -5.46 4.57
CA ILE A 51 -15.99 -5.78 3.14
C ILE A 51 -15.03 -6.95 2.93
N ASN A 52 -13.78 -6.86 3.38
CA ASN A 52 -12.78 -7.91 3.11
C ASN A 52 -13.14 -9.23 3.80
N PHE A 53 -13.43 -9.20 5.11
CA PHE A 53 -13.77 -10.39 5.87
C PHE A 53 -15.16 -10.94 5.54
N GLY A 54 -16.13 -10.07 5.24
CA GLY A 54 -17.46 -10.50 4.81
C GLY A 54 -17.44 -11.19 3.44
N LEU A 55 -16.63 -10.70 2.49
CA LEU A 55 -16.39 -11.38 1.22
C LEU A 55 -15.66 -12.71 1.43
N GLY A 56 -14.66 -12.74 2.31
CA GLY A 56 -14.00 -13.98 2.71
C GLY A 56 -14.97 -15.04 3.23
N GLN A 57 -15.89 -14.67 4.13
CA GLN A 57 -16.94 -15.56 4.63
C GLN A 57 -17.92 -15.99 3.53
N LYS A 58 -18.36 -15.05 2.69
CA LYS A 58 -19.33 -15.32 1.61
C LYS A 58 -18.81 -16.30 0.57
N TYR A 59 -17.55 -16.15 0.18
CA TYR A 59 -16.90 -16.98 -0.85
C TYR A 59 -16.10 -18.14 -0.27
N ASN A 60 -16.11 -18.33 1.06
CA ASN A 60 -15.26 -19.28 1.77
C ASN A 60 -13.77 -19.14 1.36
N ALA A 61 -13.32 -17.89 1.27
CA ALA A 61 -11.99 -17.50 0.82
C ALA A 61 -11.16 -16.93 1.97
N PRO A 62 -9.84 -17.21 2.02
CA PRO A 62 -8.96 -16.70 3.04
C PRO A 62 -8.82 -15.17 2.99
N VAL A 63 -8.68 -14.57 4.18
CA VAL A 63 -8.45 -13.14 4.34
C VAL A 63 -7.22 -12.92 5.20
N ASN A 64 -6.19 -12.30 4.64
CA ASN A 64 -4.96 -11.99 5.36
C ASN A 64 -5.13 -10.70 6.20
N LEU A 65 -4.51 -10.66 7.37
CA LEU A 65 -4.22 -9.42 8.08
C LEU A 65 -2.77 -9.06 7.80
N ARG A 66 -2.54 -8.01 6.99
CA ARG A 66 -1.20 -7.51 6.70
C ARG A 66 -0.98 -6.19 7.44
N PHE A 67 0.10 -6.07 8.20
CA PHE A 67 0.54 -4.76 8.67
C PHE A 67 1.38 -4.11 7.57
N ASP A 68 0.93 -2.96 7.07
CA ASP A 68 1.69 -2.21 6.05
C ASP A 68 2.79 -1.37 6.72
N ASP A 69 3.78 -2.07 7.25
CA ASP A 69 4.86 -1.57 8.10
C ASP A 69 6.07 -1.09 7.27
N THR A 70 5.85 -0.12 6.38
CA THR A 70 6.92 0.42 5.51
C THR A 70 7.61 1.65 6.11
N ASN A 71 7.11 2.19 7.23
CA ASN A 71 7.54 3.46 7.77
C ASN A 71 8.01 3.33 9.24
N PRO A 72 9.31 3.07 9.48
CA PRO A 72 9.86 2.77 10.80
C PRO A 72 9.65 3.88 11.85
N ALA A 73 9.41 5.12 11.40
CA ALA A 73 9.29 6.29 12.27
C ALA A 73 7.98 6.36 13.08
N LYS A 74 6.95 5.61 12.68
CA LYS A 74 5.57 5.81 13.15
C LYS A 74 4.90 4.56 13.72
N GLU A 75 5.63 3.45 13.79
CA GLU A 75 5.06 2.13 14.02
C GLU A 75 5.38 1.65 15.43
N GLU A 76 4.34 1.23 16.16
CA GLU A 76 4.45 0.80 17.54
C GLU A 76 3.71 -0.53 17.73
N GLN A 77 4.30 -1.43 18.54
CA GLN A 77 3.73 -2.75 18.84
C GLN A 77 2.32 -2.62 19.48
N GLU A 78 2.08 -1.55 20.23
CA GLU A 78 0.77 -1.23 20.81
C GLU A 78 -0.35 -1.18 19.76
N PHE A 79 -0.09 -0.58 18.59
CA PHE A 79 -1.10 -0.49 17.53
C PHE A 79 -1.34 -1.83 16.85
N VAL A 80 -0.27 -2.64 16.67
CA VAL A 80 -0.39 -4.02 16.16
C VAL A 80 -1.32 -4.84 17.05
N ASP A 81 -1.09 -4.78 18.37
CA ASP A 81 -1.85 -5.54 19.35
C ASP A 81 -3.32 -5.06 19.41
N SER A 82 -3.55 -3.74 19.38
CA SER A 82 -4.90 -3.18 19.36
C SER A 82 -5.68 -3.54 18.10
N ILE A 83 -5.07 -3.46 16.92
CA ILE A 83 -5.71 -3.82 15.65
C ILE A 83 -6.17 -5.29 15.69
N LYS A 84 -5.33 -6.19 16.21
CA LYS A 84 -5.67 -7.61 16.37
C LYS A 84 -6.82 -7.80 17.35
N ALA A 85 -6.80 -7.09 18.47
CA ALA A 85 -7.87 -7.14 19.45
C ALA A 85 -9.22 -6.68 18.87
N ASP A 86 -9.23 -5.59 18.11
CA ASP A 86 -10.44 -5.03 17.49
C ASP A 86 -11.03 -5.97 16.42
N ILE A 87 -10.20 -6.58 15.58
CA ILE A 87 -10.65 -7.55 14.57
C ILE A 87 -11.28 -8.78 15.24
N ASN A 88 -10.63 -9.29 16.30
CA ASN A 88 -11.16 -10.40 17.09
C ASN A 88 -12.47 -10.02 17.81
N TRP A 89 -12.55 -8.80 18.35
CA TRP A 89 -13.75 -8.28 19.02
C TRP A 89 -14.94 -8.14 18.06
N LEU A 90 -14.69 -7.75 16.81
CA LEU A 90 -15.70 -7.74 15.73
C LEU A 90 -16.15 -9.14 15.29
N GLY A 91 -15.51 -10.21 15.78
CA GLY A 91 -15.87 -11.60 15.49
C GLY A 91 -15.27 -12.15 14.19
N PHE A 92 -14.31 -11.44 13.58
CA PHE A 92 -13.62 -11.90 12.39
C PHE A 92 -12.34 -12.69 12.74
N LYS A 93 -11.93 -13.56 11.82
CA LYS A 93 -10.67 -14.31 11.91
C LYS A 93 -9.95 -14.17 10.57
N TYR A 94 -8.65 -13.87 10.63
CA TYR A 94 -7.78 -13.86 9.46
C TYR A 94 -7.08 -15.21 9.29
N ASP A 95 -6.68 -15.52 8.07
CA ASP A 95 -5.94 -16.72 7.68
C ASP A 95 -4.47 -16.63 8.12
N GLN A 96 -3.83 -15.51 7.78
CA GLN A 96 -2.42 -15.24 8.08
C GLN A 96 -2.23 -13.84 8.67
N GLU A 97 -1.28 -13.73 9.61
CA GLU A 97 -0.73 -12.46 10.08
C GLU A 97 0.58 -12.20 9.35
N LEU A 98 0.61 -11.14 8.55
CA LEU A 98 1.70 -10.83 7.63
C LEU A 98 2.19 -9.39 7.82
N TYR A 99 3.39 -9.11 7.36
CA TYR A 99 4.05 -7.82 7.50
C TYR A 99 4.73 -7.47 6.18
N THR A 100 4.50 -6.27 5.66
CA THR A 100 5.18 -5.80 4.44
C THR A 100 6.71 -5.84 4.60
N SER A 101 7.21 -5.63 5.82
CA SER A 101 8.64 -5.71 6.14
C SER A 101 9.27 -7.08 5.94
N ASP A 102 8.48 -8.17 5.98
CA ASP A 102 8.96 -9.50 5.64
C ASP A 102 9.32 -9.62 4.14
N TYR A 103 8.79 -8.72 3.30
CA TYR A 103 8.99 -8.70 1.85
C TYR A 103 10.10 -7.75 1.38
N PHE A 104 10.72 -6.96 2.26
CA PHE A 104 11.70 -5.93 1.88
C PHE A 104 12.85 -6.44 1.01
N GLU A 105 13.33 -7.67 1.24
CA GLU A 105 14.38 -8.25 0.40
C GLU A 105 13.89 -8.49 -1.03
N GLN A 106 12.67 -9.02 -1.18
CA GLN A 106 12.09 -9.27 -2.51
C GLN A 106 11.79 -7.96 -3.24
N LEU A 107 11.24 -6.96 -2.54
CA LEU A 107 11.01 -5.62 -3.08
C LEU A 107 12.32 -4.96 -3.55
N TYR A 108 13.42 -5.15 -2.79
CA TYR A 108 14.74 -4.67 -3.18
C TYR A 108 15.25 -5.38 -4.44
N ASN A 109 15.11 -6.71 -4.50
CA ASN A 109 15.55 -7.52 -5.64
C ASN A 109 14.81 -7.14 -6.92
N TRP A 110 13.49 -6.92 -6.85
CA TRP A 110 12.73 -6.43 -7.99
C TRP A 110 13.15 -5.01 -8.38
N ALA A 111 13.37 -4.11 -7.43
CA ALA A 111 13.87 -2.76 -7.74
C ALA A 111 15.21 -2.79 -8.47
N VAL A 112 16.14 -3.67 -8.07
CA VAL A 112 17.40 -3.91 -8.78
C VAL A 112 17.16 -4.39 -10.21
N GLU A 113 16.19 -5.27 -10.42
CA GLU A 113 15.84 -5.77 -11.76
C GLU A 113 15.22 -4.66 -12.62
N LEU A 114 14.35 -3.81 -12.07
CA LEU A 114 13.81 -2.65 -12.77
C LEU A 114 14.92 -1.67 -13.19
N ILE A 115 15.94 -1.46 -12.35
CA ILE A 115 17.12 -0.65 -12.71
C ILE A 115 17.86 -1.29 -13.90
N LYS A 116 18.11 -2.60 -13.89
CA LYS A 116 18.77 -3.32 -14.99
C LYS A 116 18.02 -3.21 -16.31
N GLN A 117 16.69 -3.22 -16.24
CA GLN A 117 15.80 -3.04 -17.40
C GLN A 117 15.66 -1.58 -17.84
N GLY A 118 16.33 -0.63 -17.18
CA GLY A 118 16.23 0.80 -17.46
C GLY A 118 14.91 1.44 -17.05
N LYS A 119 14.10 0.74 -16.24
CA LYS A 119 12.77 1.14 -15.77
C LYS A 119 12.79 1.80 -14.39
N ALA A 120 13.96 1.94 -13.77
CA ALA A 120 14.17 2.72 -12.56
C ALA A 120 15.57 3.37 -12.59
N TYR A 121 15.73 4.48 -11.87
CA TYR A 121 17.00 5.20 -11.75
C TYR A 121 17.12 5.88 -10.39
N VAL A 122 18.36 6.07 -9.94
CA VAL A 122 18.63 6.87 -8.73
C VAL A 122 18.56 8.35 -9.08
N ASP A 123 17.86 9.13 -8.27
CA ASP A 123 17.72 10.57 -8.40
C ASP A 123 18.32 11.26 -7.17
N GLU A 124 19.19 12.23 -7.41
CA GLU A 124 19.92 12.99 -6.39
C GLU A 124 19.28 14.37 -6.16
N GLN A 125 18.17 14.65 -6.84
CA GLN A 125 17.43 15.88 -6.63
C GLN A 125 16.74 15.90 -5.27
N SER A 126 16.57 17.11 -4.74
CA SER A 126 15.78 17.33 -3.54
C SER A 126 14.31 16.96 -3.77
N SER A 127 13.59 16.62 -2.70
CA SER A 127 12.14 16.36 -2.79
C SER A 127 11.36 17.58 -3.31
N GLU A 128 11.86 18.79 -3.06
CA GLU A 128 11.27 20.04 -3.56
C GLU A 128 11.42 20.14 -5.08
N ASP A 129 12.61 19.85 -5.61
CA ASP A 129 12.87 19.86 -7.05
C ASP A 129 12.06 18.78 -7.79
N ILE A 130 12.01 17.56 -7.24
CA ILE A 130 11.19 16.46 -7.79
C ILE A 130 9.72 16.88 -7.86
N THR A 131 9.21 17.52 -6.81
CA THR A 131 7.82 18.00 -6.77
C THR A 131 7.58 19.11 -7.78
N ALA A 132 8.50 20.07 -7.90
CA ALA A 132 8.40 21.17 -8.85
C ALA A 132 8.44 20.68 -10.31
N GLN A 133 9.29 19.71 -10.61
CA GLN A 133 9.40 19.11 -11.95
C GLN A 133 8.16 18.36 -12.40
N ARG A 134 7.38 17.82 -11.45
CA ARG A 134 6.12 17.16 -11.79
C ARG A 134 5.07 18.14 -12.29
N LYS A 135 5.22 19.46 -12.12
CA LYS A 135 4.28 20.50 -12.56
C LYS A 135 2.82 20.19 -12.21
N THR A 136 1.89 20.38 -13.15
CA THR A 136 0.45 20.20 -12.98
C THR A 136 -0.10 19.17 -13.99
N PRO A 137 -1.32 18.65 -13.80
CA PRO A 137 -1.93 17.73 -14.78
C PRO A 137 -2.07 18.30 -16.20
N PHE A 138 -2.00 19.63 -16.36
CA PHE A 138 -2.17 20.33 -17.63
C PHE A 138 -0.85 20.74 -18.29
N GLU A 139 0.28 20.56 -17.60
CA GLU A 139 1.61 20.91 -18.10
C GLU A 139 2.54 19.71 -17.96
N ASP A 140 3.26 19.37 -19.02
CA ASP A 140 4.20 18.24 -19.01
C ASP A 140 5.28 18.42 -17.96
N GLY A 141 5.57 17.36 -17.22
CA GLY A 141 6.67 17.33 -16.27
C GLY A 141 8.02 17.48 -16.97
N VAL A 142 9.04 17.87 -16.20
CA VAL A 142 10.43 18.00 -16.68
C VAL A 142 11.22 16.79 -16.21
N GLU A 143 11.91 16.12 -17.12
CA GLU A 143 12.79 15.01 -16.76
C GLU A 143 13.89 15.45 -15.79
N SER A 144 14.19 14.59 -14.82
CA SER A 144 15.36 14.74 -13.97
C SER A 144 16.63 14.73 -14.83
N PRO A 145 17.65 15.56 -14.54
CA PRO A 145 18.95 15.48 -15.22
C PRO A 145 19.62 14.11 -15.00
N PHE A 146 19.16 13.38 -13.98
CA PHE A 146 19.64 12.05 -13.63
C PHE A 146 18.82 10.91 -14.26
N ARG A 147 17.72 11.22 -14.95
CA ARG A 147 16.80 10.21 -15.52
C ARG A 147 17.52 9.24 -16.46
N ASN A 148 18.48 9.75 -17.24
CA ASN A 148 19.17 8.99 -18.28
C ASN A 148 20.59 8.56 -17.87
N ARG A 149 20.89 8.50 -16.57
CA ARG A 149 22.18 7.97 -16.09
C ARG A 149 22.38 6.50 -16.48
N PRO A 150 23.63 6.03 -16.62
CA PRO A 150 23.91 4.62 -16.90
C PRO A 150 23.30 3.68 -15.85
N VAL A 151 22.94 2.48 -16.28
CA VAL A 151 22.35 1.43 -15.42
C VAL A 151 23.32 1.05 -14.30
N GLU A 152 24.60 0.87 -14.63
CA GLU A 152 25.66 0.48 -13.70
C GLU A 152 25.85 1.52 -12.59
N GLU A 153 25.68 2.81 -12.93
CA GLU A 153 25.77 3.90 -11.97
C GLU A 153 24.57 3.88 -11.00
N SER A 154 23.36 3.69 -11.51
CA SER A 154 22.16 3.55 -10.66
C SER A 154 22.27 2.35 -9.71
N LEU A 155 22.76 1.20 -10.20
CA LEU A 155 22.96 0.02 -9.38
C LEU A 155 23.98 0.27 -8.26
N ALA A 156 25.12 0.88 -8.59
CA ALA A 156 26.15 1.19 -7.61
C ALA A 156 25.63 2.16 -6.54
N LEU A 157 24.89 3.21 -6.94
CA LEU A 157 24.31 4.17 -6.01
C LEU A 157 23.22 3.53 -5.14
N PHE A 158 22.34 2.72 -5.71
CA PHE A 158 21.26 2.09 -4.97
C PHE A 158 21.78 1.11 -3.90
N GLU A 159 22.83 0.34 -4.21
CA GLU A 159 23.52 -0.51 -3.23
C GLU A 159 24.15 0.33 -2.10
N LYS A 160 24.82 1.44 -2.43
CA LYS A 160 25.35 2.39 -1.43
C LYS A 160 24.26 3.03 -0.56
N MET A 161 23.09 3.33 -1.14
CA MET A 161 21.93 3.80 -0.40
C MET A 161 21.46 2.74 0.61
N LYS A 162 21.35 1.47 0.20
CA LYS A 162 21.02 0.33 1.08
C LYS A 162 22.03 0.20 2.23
N ASN A 163 23.31 0.38 1.94
CA ASN A 163 24.41 0.31 2.90
C ASN A 163 24.53 1.56 3.80
N GLY A 164 23.71 2.59 3.58
CA GLY A 164 23.64 3.77 4.46
C GLY A 164 24.74 4.82 4.24
N GLU A 165 25.43 4.78 3.10
CA GLU A 165 26.55 5.69 2.79
C GLU A 165 26.12 7.16 2.58
N PHE A 166 24.82 7.41 2.37
CA PHE A 166 24.26 8.74 2.13
C PHE A 166 23.26 9.16 3.20
N ASP A 167 23.08 10.46 3.40
CA ASP A 167 22.16 10.99 4.40
C ASP A 167 20.68 10.94 3.97
N LYS A 168 19.80 11.08 4.97
CA LYS A 168 18.35 11.11 4.77
C LYS A 168 17.98 12.19 3.76
N GLY A 169 17.23 11.80 2.73
CA GLY A 169 16.77 12.70 1.68
C GLY A 169 17.83 13.13 0.67
N ALA A 170 19.06 12.62 0.76
CA ALA A 170 20.11 12.94 -0.22
C ALA A 170 19.81 12.35 -1.60
N MET A 171 19.18 11.17 -1.65
CA MET A 171 18.85 10.47 -2.89
C MET A 171 17.57 9.65 -2.73
N SER A 172 16.95 9.30 -3.86
CA SER A 172 15.79 8.42 -3.94
C SER A 172 15.87 7.51 -5.17
N LEU A 173 15.28 6.31 -5.11
CA LEU A 173 15.06 5.52 -6.31
C LEU A 173 13.71 5.94 -6.91
N ARG A 174 13.67 6.21 -8.21
CA ARG A 174 12.43 6.55 -8.93
C ARG A 174 12.17 5.55 -10.03
N ALA A 175 10.89 5.23 -10.25
CA ALA A 175 10.46 4.52 -11.45
C ALA A 175 10.65 5.43 -12.67
N LYS A 176 10.98 4.85 -13.82
CA LYS A 176 11.06 5.55 -15.10
C LYS A 176 9.84 5.19 -15.92
N ILE A 177 8.85 6.08 -15.91
CA ILE A 177 7.56 5.87 -16.54
C ILE A 177 7.34 6.97 -17.58
N ASP A 178 6.52 7.98 -17.29
CA ASP A 178 6.15 9.02 -18.23
C ASP A 178 5.94 10.37 -17.53
N MET A 179 6.89 11.29 -17.73
CA MET A 179 6.82 12.65 -17.17
C MET A 179 5.72 13.52 -17.81
N ALA A 180 5.20 13.15 -18.98
CA ALA A 180 4.09 13.86 -19.63
C ALA A 180 2.72 13.28 -19.28
N SER A 181 2.66 12.20 -18.47
CA SER A 181 1.40 11.54 -18.16
C SER A 181 0.38 12.51 -17.52
N PRO A 182 -0.90 12.48 -17.91
CA PRO A 182 -1.95 13.25 -17.23
C PRO A 182 -2.19 12.75 -15.80
N ASN A 183 -1.83 11.50 -15.50
CA ASN A 183 -1.83 10.97 -14.14
C ASN A 183 -0.52 11.34 -13.45
N MET A 184 -0.62 12.19 -12.43
CA MET A 184 0.54 12.66 -11.66
C MET A 184 1.32 11.51 -11.01
N ASN A 185 0.68 10.40 -10.65
CA ASN A 185 1.34 9.24 -10.04
C ASN A 185 2.24 8.49 -11.03
N MET A 186 2.01 8.65 -12.34
CA MET A 186 2.84 8.04 -13.38
C MET A 186 4.06 8.90 -13.76
N ARG A 187 4.23 10.08 -13.15
CA ARG A 187 5.37 10.98 -13.41
C ARG A 187 6.56 10.61 -12.54
N ASP A 188 7.27 9.57 -12.98
CA ASP A 188 8.46 8.98 -12.34
C ASP A 188 8.37 8.97 -10.80
N PRO A 189 7.42 8.21 -10.21
CA PRO A 189 7.19 8.19 -8.77
C PRO A 189 8.40 7.64 -8.01
N VAL A 190 8.56 8.09 -6.76
CA VAL A 190 9.60 7.57 -5.85
C VAL A 190 9.23 6.16 -5.40
N MET A 191 10.15 5.22 -5.56
CA MET A 191 10.05 3.83 -5.11
C MET A 191 10.71 3.62 -3.74
N TYR A 192 11.89 4.22 -3.52
CA TYR A 192 12.62 4.11 -2.26
C TYR A 192 13.15 5.47 -1.79
N ARG A 193 13.17 5.65 -0.47
CA ARG A 193 13.78 6.79 0.20
C ARG A 193 14.80 6.34 1.24
N ILE A 194 15.82 7.16 1.47
CA ILE A 194 16.78 6.94 2.56
C ILE A 194 16.17 7.41 3.88
N LEU A 195 16.15 6.52 4.86
CA LEU A 195 15.71 6.80 6.23
C LEU A 195 16.58 5.98 7.19
N LYS A 196 17.47 6.64 7.94
CA LYS A 196 18.40 6.00 8.88
C LYS A 196 17.74 5.77 10.25
N GLU A 197 16.57 5.16 10.27
CA GLU A 197 15.81 4.86 11.49
C GLU A 197 15.63 3.35 11.63
N PRO A 198 15.76 2.77 12.84
CA PRO A 198 15.56 1.34 13.06
C PRO A 198 14.09 0.97 12.89
N HIS A 199 13.83 -0.15 12.23
CA HIS A 199 12.50 -0.72 12.07
C HIS A 199 12.12 -1.58 13.28
N HIS A 200 10.86 -1.53 13.71
CA HIS A 200 10.40 -2.28 14.89
C HIS A 200 10.61 -3.81 14.76
N ARG A 201 10.53 -4.35 13.53
CA ARG A 201 10.81 -5.77 13.21
C ARG A 201 12.20 -6.07 12.63
N THR A 202 12.64 -5.32 11.63
CA THR A 202 13.88 -5.62 10.89
C THR A 202 15.11 -4.90 11.48
N GLY A 203 14.93 -4.16 12.57
CA GLY A 203 15.99 -3.49 13.30
C GLY A 203 16.75 -2.51 12.41
N GLU A 204 18.08 -2.60 12.45
CA GLU A 204 18.95 -1.72 11.68
C GLU A 204 19.33 -2.25 10.28
N LYS A 205 18.76 -3.39 9.85
CA LYS A 205 19.12 -4.05 8.58
C LYS A 205 18.95 -3.12 7.37
N TRP A 206 17.94 -2.27 7.37
CA TRP A 206 17.57 -1.43 6.24
C TRP A 206 17.84 0.05 6.53
N LYS A 207 18.45 0.75 5.57
CA LYS A 207 18.64 2.22 5.57
C LYS A 207 17.82 2.92 4.48
N ILE A 208 17.17 2.12 3.64
CA ILE A 208 16.21 2.55 2.63
C ILE A 208 14.90 1.82 2.87
N TYR A 209 13.78 2.51 2.63
CA TYR A 209 12.45 1.95 2.83
C TYR A 209 11.61 2.19 1.57
N PRO A 210 10.80 1.19 1.15
CA PRO A 210 9.94 1.33 -0.01
C PRO A 210 8.82 2.34 0.28
N MET A 211 8.34 2.99 -0.77
CA MET A 211 7.14 3.81 -0.72
C MET A 211 5.88 2.93 -0.83
N TYR A 212 4.76 3.42 -0.30
CA TYR A 212 3.47 2.71 -0.34
C TYR A 212 3.15 2.14 -1.73
N ASP A 213 3.20 2.96 -2.78
CA ASP A 213 2.84 2.53 -4.14
C ASP A 213 3.72 1.39 -4.69
N TRP A 214 4.96 1.26 -4.22
CA TRP A 214 5.90 0.19 -4.63
C TRP A 214 5.85 -1.05 -3.73
N ALA A 215 5.29 -0.92 -2.52
CA ALA A 215 5.18 -2.06 -1.62
C ALA A 215 3.80 -2.72 -1.73
N HIS A 216 2.75 -1.95 -2.03
CA HIS A 216 1.37 -2.38 -1.85
C HIS A 216 0.95 -3.48 -2.85
N GLY A 217 1.15 -3.25 -4.15
CA GLY A 217 0.79 -4.22 -5.20
C GLY A 217 1.69 -5.45 -5.18
N GLU A 218 2.97 -5.23 -4.95
CA GLU A 218 3.98 -6.27 -4.85
C GLU A 218 3.69 -7.21 -3.66
N SER A 219 3.25 -6.66 -2.53
CA SER A 219 2.80 -7.46 -1.37
C SER A 219 1.53 -8.23 -1.69
N ASP A 220 0.57 -7.62 -2.38
CA ASP A 220 -0.63 -8.32 -2.85
C ASP A 220 -0.28 -9.48 -3.78
N TYR A 221 0.73 -9.30 -4.65
CA TYR A 221 1.21 -10.34 -5.55
C TYR A 221 1.91 -11.48 -4.80
N ILE A 222 2.81 -11.18 -3.87
CA ILE A 222 3.47 -12.21 -3.03
C ILE A 222 2.44 -13.07 -2.29
N GLU A 223 1.39 -12.43 -1.79
CA GLU A 223 0.31 -13.09 -1.04
C GLU A 223 -0.75 -13.76 -1.93
N GLN A 224 -0.67 -13.59 -3.26
CA GLN A 224 -1.66 -14.06 -4.22
C GLN A 224 -3.07 -13.55 -3.90
N ILE A 225 -3.16 -12.27 -3.56
CA ILE A 225 -4.44 -11.57 -3.38
C ILE A 225 -5.13 -11.47 -4.74
N SER A 226 -6.34 -12.00 -4.84
CA SER A 226 -7.13 -11.89 -6.08
C SER A 226 -7.73 -10.49 -6.27
N HIS A 227 -8.23 -9.90 -5.19
CA HIS A 227 -9.01 -8.67 -5.21
C HIS A 227 -8.51 -7.75 -4.11
N SER A 228 -7.73 -6.76 -4.50
CA SER A 228 -7.14 -5.77 -3.61
C SER A 228 -8.12 -4.63 -3.38
N LEU A 229 -8.79 -4.63 -2.23
CA LEU A 229 -9.87 -3.69 -1.94
C LEU A 229 -9.34 -2.50 -1.13
N CYS A 230 -9.50 -1.29 -1.66
CA CYS A 230 -9.05 -0.04 -1.04
C CYS A 230 -10.10 1.07 -1.16
N SER A 231 -9.81 2.26 -0.64
CA SER A 231 -10.74 3.38 -0.72
C SER A 231 -10.54 4.23 -1.98
N LEU A 232 -11.57 5.00 -2.37
CA LEU A 232 -11.56 5.85 -3.57
C LEU A 232 -10.38 6.83 -3.68
N GLU A 233 -9.72 7.20 -2.59
CA GLU A 233 -8.53 8.05 -2.66
C GLU A 233 -7.38 7.42 -3.45
N PHE A 234 -7.36 6.09 -3.57
CA PHE A 234 -6.35 5.34 -4.31
C PHE A 234 -6.75 5.01 -5.74
N GLU A 235 -7.88 5.51 -6.24
CA GLU A 235 -8.32 5.30 -7.63
C GLU A 235 -7.27 5.80 -8.64
N ASN A 236 -6.72 7.01 -8.40
CA ASN A 236 -5.66 7.57 -9.24
C ASN A 236 -4.31 6.85 -9.08
N HIS A 237 -4.16 5.99 -8.06
CA HIS A 237 -2.97 5.16 -7.86
C HIS A 237 -3.07 3.83 -8.61
N ARG A 238 -4.27 3.38 -9.01
CA ARG A 238 -4.47 2.11 -9.73
C ARG A 238 -3.60 1.96 -10.99
N PRO A 239 -3.45 2.97 -11.87
CA PRO A 239 -2.58 2.82 -13.04
C PRO A 239 -1.11 2.57 -12.67
N LEU A 240 -0.65 3.12 -11.54
CA LEU A 240 0.70 2.88 -11.04
C LEU A 240 0.82 1.48 -10.41
N TYR A 241 -0.18 1.06 -9.65
CA TYR A 241 -0.30 -0.30 -9.12
C TYR A 241 -0.21 -1.34 -10.24
N GLU A 242 -1.00 -1.17 -11.30
CA GLU A 242 -0.99 -2.05 -12.48
C GLU A 242 0.36 -1.99 -13.20
N TRP A 243 0.96 -0.80 -13.37
CA TRP A 243 2.28 -0.67 -14.00
C TRP A 243 3.36 -1.43 -13.23
N TYR A 244 3.39 -1.36 -11.90
CA TYR A 244 4.38 -2.07 -11.10
C TYR A 244 4.18 -3.58 -11.16
N LEU A 245 2.93 -4.05 -11.04
CA LEU A 245 2.59 -5.47 -11.19
C LEU A 245 3.07 -6.03 -12.53
N ASP A 246 2.85 -5.30 -13.64
CA ASP A 246 3.33 -5.69 -14.97
C ASP A 246 4.86 -5.88 -15.05
N GLN A 247 5.63 -5.32 -14.11
CA GLN A 247 7.09 -5.49 -14.07
C GLN A 247 7.54 -6.74 -13.32
N VAL A 248 6.72 -7.27 -12.40
CA VAL A 248 7.09 -8.37 -11.49
C VAL A 248 6.29 -9.65 -11.73
N TYR A 249 5.16 -9.53 -12.41
CA TYR A 249 4.21 -10.60 -12.66
C TYR A 249 4.76 -11.68 -13.60
N ASP A 250 4.46 -12.94 -13.27
CA ASP A 250 4.57 -14.08 -14.19
C ASP A 250 3.18 -14.53 -14.65
N ASN A 251 3.06 -15.06 -15.88
CA ASN A 251 1.78 -15.47 -16.46
C ASN A 251 1.14 -16.69 -15.77
N GLU A 252 1.72 -17.24 -14.71
CA GLU A 252 1.27 -18.45 -14.03
C GLU A 252 0.48 -18.16 -12.73
N SER A 253 0.69 -16.97 -12.15
CA SER A 253 0.12 -16.54 -10.88
C SER A 253 -1.21 -15.78 -11.03
N VAL A 254 -1.84 -15.39 -9.93
CA VAL A 254 -3.00 -14.48 -9.98
C VAL A 254 -2.50 -13.05 -10.05
N ALA A 255 -2.92 -12.29 -11.07
CA ALA A 255 -2.70 -10.85 -11.10
C ALA A 255 -3.68 -10.16 -10.13
N PRO A 256 -3.20 -9.56 -9.03
CA PRO A 256 -4.08 -8.89 -8.10
C PRO A 256 -4.81 -7.72 -8.75
N LYS A 257 -6.11 -7.60 -8.44
CA LYS A 257 -6.96 -6.58 -9.04
C LYS A 257 -7.37 -5.55 -8.01
N GLN A 258 -6.87 -4.31 -8.14
CA GLN A 258 -7.28 -3.21 -7.25
C GLN A 258 -8.72 -2.77 -7.56
N ARG A 259 -9.59 -2.70 -6.54
CA ARG A 259 -10.95 -2.14 -6.65
C ARG A 259 -11.26 -1.24 -5.47
N GLU A 260 -11.78 -0.05 -5.79
CA GLU A 260 -11.97 1.02 -4.83
C GLU A 260 -13.42 1.11 -4.37
N PHE A 261 -13.65 1.35 -3.08
CA PHE A 261 -14.96 1.63 -2.53
C PHE A 261 -14.99 2.97 -1.78
N ALA A 262 -16.16 3.61 -1.73
CA ALA A 262 -16.31 4.87 -1.01
C ALA A 262 -16.01 4.70 0.48
N ARG A 263 -15.23 5.61 1.06
CA ARG A 263 -15.04 5.67 2.52
C ARG A 263 -16.37 5.81 3.25
N MET A 264 -16.40 5.32 4.48
CA MET A 264 -17.51 5.62 5.38
C MET A 264 -17.27 6.95 6.07
N ASN A 265 -18.16 7.91 5.82
CA ASN A 265 -18.24 9.15 6.59
C ASN A 265 -19.51 9.10 7.41
N VAL A 266 -19.37 9.14 8.74
CA VAL A 266 -20.50 9.17 9.66
C VAL A 266 -20.66 10.60 10.15
N SER A 267 -21.85 11.18 9.98
CA SER A 267 -22.16 12.51 10.47
C SER A 267 -21.88 12.62 11.97
N TYR A 268 -21.42 13.80 12.40
CA TYR A 268 -21.05 14.10 13.79
C TYR A 268 -19.83 13.35 14.35
N MET A 269 -19.17 12.50 13.56
CA MET A 269 -17.93 11.82 13.97
C MET A 269 -16.71 12.39 13.25
N VAL A 270 -15.57 12.40 13.93
CA VAL A 270 -14.27 12.78 13.37
C VAL A 270 -13.34 11.58 13.36
N THR A 271 -12.97 11.09 12.18
CA THR A 271 -12.08 9.92 12.03
C THR A 271 -10.65 10.29 11.63
N SER A 272 -10.38 11.58 11.34
CA SER A 272 -9.03 12.03 10.99
C SER A 272 -8.08 11.86 12.18
N LYS A 273 -7.06 11.01 12.02
CA LYS A 273 -6.02 10.74 13.03
C LYS A 273 -5.42 12.01 13.63
N ARG A 274 -5.05 13.00 12.81
CA ARG A 274 -4.51 14.29 13.27
C ARG A 274 -5.47 15.03 14.22
N LYS A 275 -6.78 14.98 13.93
CA LYS A 275 -7.79 15.62 14.78
C LYS A 275 -8.04 14.82 16.05
N LEU A 276 -8.13 13.49 15.96
CA LEU A 276 -8.29 12.60 17.12
C LEU A 276 -7.11 12.73 18.10
N GLN A 277 -5.87 12.70 17.61
CA GLN A 277 -4.68 12.95 18.40
C GLN A 277 -4.74 14.30 19.14
N ARG A 278 -5.30 15.33 18.50
CA ARG A 278 -5.45 16.64 19.14
C ARG A 278 -6.44 16.58 20.29
N LEU A 279 -7.57 15.88 20.14
CA LEU A 279 -8.58 15.73 21.21
C LEU A 279 -8.00 15.06 22.45
N VAL A 280 -7.22 13.99 22.24
CA VAL A 280 -6.53 13.27 23.33
C VAL A 280 -5.47 14.18 23.97
N LYS A 281 -4.61 14.82 23.17
CA LYS A 281 -3.54 15.70 23.66
C LYS A 281 -4.04 16.92 24.43
N GLU A 282 -5.17 17.50 24.01
CA GLU A 282 -5.80 18.64 24.67
C GLU A 282 -6.69 18.22 25.86
N ASN A 283 -6.70 16.93 26.23
CA ASN A 283 -7.52 16.35 27.30
C ASN A 283 -9.02 16.64 27.13
N ILE A 284 -9.50 16.74 25.89
CA ILE A 284 -10.93 16.87 25.58
C ILE A 284 -11.61 15.49 25.77
N THR A 285 -10.87 14.42 25.48
CA THR A 285 -11.21 13.02 25.78
C THR A 285 -10.32 12.44 26.88
N THR A 286 -10.75 11.39 27.56
CA THR A 286 -10.00 10.68 28.61
C THR A 286 -8.89 9.78 28.05
N GLY A 287 -8.97 9.45 26.75
CA GLY A 287 -8.06 8.55 26.07
C GLY A 287 -8.52 8.26 24.65
N TRP A 288 -7.92 7.26 24.02
CA TRP A 288 -8.33 6.72 22.72
C TRP A 288 -9.55 5.81 22.81
N ASP A 289 -9.80 5.25 23.99
CA ASP A 289 -10.92 4.40 24.35
C ASP A 289 -12.08 5.18 25.02
N ASP A 290 -12.05 6.51 24.95
CA ASP A 290 -13.14 7.35 25.45
C ASP A 290 -14.46 6.97 24.74
N PRO A 291 -15.57 6.76 25.47
CA PRO A 291 -16.84 6.34 24.87
C PRO A 291 -17.49 7.32 23.88
N ARG A 292 -16.98 8.55 23.73
CA ARG A 292 -17.51 9.63 22.88
C ARG A 292 -16.92 9.63 21.47
#